data_AF-F9PQG9-F1
#
_entry.id   AF-F9PQG9-F1
#
_cell.length_a   1.000
_cell.length_b   1.000
_cell.length_c   1.000
_cell.angle_alpha   90.00
_cell.angle_beta   90.00
_cell.angle_gamma   90.00
#
_symmetry.space_group_name_H-M   'P 1'
#
loop_
_entity.id
_entity.type
_entity.pdbx_description
1 polymer ?
#
loop_
_entity_poly.entity_id
_entity_poly.type
_entity_poly.pdbx_seq_one_letter_code
_entity_poly.pdbx_strand_id
1 'polypeptide(L)' 'MNNLSIEKIIYEETEKRLEIMSKEDYEFPKKITKTDWILIWGIVIISIFLIILCMIGVIE' A
#
# COMPACT_ATOMS: atom_id res chain seq x y z
N MET A 1 17.36 9.19 28.81
CA MET A 1 16.03 9.27 29.45
C MET A 1 14.95 9.51 28.38
N ASN A 2 14.83 8.60 27.39
CA ASN A 2 13.89 8.76 26.25
C ASN A 2 13.07 7.49 25.94
N ASN A 3 13.47 6.31 26.42
CA ASN A 3 12.78 5.04 26.11
C ASN A 3 11.42 4.93 26.79
N LEU A 4 11.32 5.34 28.06
CA LEU A 4 10.07 5.29 28.84
C LEU A 4 8.96 6.19 28.25
N SER A 5 9.36 7.28 27.58
CA SER A 5 8.44 8.23 26.93
C SER A 5 7.90 7.66 25.62
N ILE A 6 8.78 7.10 24.78
CA ILE A 6 8.40 6.50 23.49
C ILE A 6 7.54 5.25 23.72
N GLU A 7 7.91 4.38 24.65
CA GLU A 7 7.15 3.19 24.99
C GLU A 7 5.72 3.55 25.40
N LYS A 8 5.56 4.57 26.26
CA LYS A 8 4.25 5.06 26.68
C LYS A 8 3.40 5.55 25.49
N ILE A 9 4.01 6.31 24.57
CA ILE A 9 3.35 6.81 23.37
C ILE A 9 2.92 5.65 22.45
N ILE A 10 3.76 4.63 22.29
CA ILE A 10 3.44 3.44 21.49
C ILE A 10 2.26 2.68 22.09
N TYR A 11 2.24 2.49 23.41
CA TYR A 11 1.13 1.82 24.08
C TYR A 11 -0.18 2.60 23.94
N GLU A 12 -0.15 3.92 24.15
CA GLU A 12 -1.32 4.79 24.00
C GLU A 12 -1.88 4.77 22.57
N GLU A 13 -1.01 4.86 21.56
CA GLU A 13 -1.38 4.73 20.14
C GLU A 13 -1.96 3.33 19.83
N THR A 14 -1.40 2.28 20.45
CA THR A 14 -1.86 0.90 20.25
C THR A 14 -3.24 0.66 20.85
N GLU A 15 -3.51 1.13 22.07
CA GLU A 15 -4.83 1.03 22.70
C GLU A 15 -5.89 1.77 21.88
N LYS A 16 -5.57 2.99 21.43
CA LYS A 16 -6.46 3.77 20.55
C LYS A 16 -6.78 3.03 19.26
N ARG A 17 -5.79 2.38 18.64
CA ARG A 17 -6.01 1.58 17.42
C ARG A 17 -6.82 0.33 17.69
N LEU A 18 -6.61 -0.34 18.82
CA LEU A 18 -7.39 -1.52 19.23
C LEU A 18 -8.86 -1.15 19.48
N GLU A 19 -9.14 -0.02 20.11
CA GLU A 19 -10.51 0.47 20.30
C GLU A 19 -11.21 0.72 18.95
N ILE A 20 -10.50 1.33 17.99
CA ILE A 20 -11.02 1.54 16.64
C ILE A 20 -11.25 0.21 15.91
N MET A 21 -10.32 -0.74 16.02
CA MET A 21 -10.43 -2.09 15.42
C MET A 21 -11.52 -2.95 16.06
N SER A 22 -11.96 -2.63 17.28
CA SER A 22 -12.99 -3.38 18.00
C SER A 22 -14.41 -3.00 17.57
N LYS A 23 -14.58 -1.93 16.79
CA LYS A 23 -15.90 -1.54 16.27
C LYS A 23 -16.35 -2.52 15.19
N GLU A 24 -17.63 -2.87 15.19
CA GLU A 24 -18.22 -3.81 14.23
C GLU A 24 -18.15 -3.31 12.78
N ASP A 25 -18.08 -1.99 12.57
CA ASP A 25 -17.98 -1.33 11.27
C ASP A 25 -16.53 -1.08 10.82
N TYR A 26 -15.53 -1.57 11.57
CA TYR A 26 -14.13 -1.39 11.20
C TYR A 26 -13.73 -2.31 10.04
N GLU A 27 -13.55 -1.73 8.85
CA GLU A 27 -13.00 -2.45 7.71
C GLU A 27 -11.46 -2.55 7.79
N PHE A 28 -10.95 -3.76 8.02
CA PHE A 28 -9.51 -4.00 7.93
C PHE A 28 -9.01 -3.76 6.49
N PRO A 29 -7.80 -3.19 6.34
CA PRO A 29 -7.20 -3.01 5.03
C PRO A 29 -7.11 -4.36 4.32
N LYS A 30 -7.67 -4.43 3.11
CA LYS A 30 -7.65 -5.65 2.30
C LYS A 30 -6.20 -5.95 1.91
N LYS A 31 -5.83 -7.23 2.03
CA LYS A 31 -4.54 -7.70 1.54
C LYS A 31 -4.51 -7.51 0.03
N ILE A 32 -3.35 -7.12 -0.50
CA ILE A 32 -3.10 -7.11 -1.95
C ILE A 32 -3.44 -8.50 -2.48
N THR A 33 -4.40 -8.55 -3.38
CA THR A 33 -4.89 -9.79 -3.95
C THR A 33 -4.07 -10.17 -5.18
N LYS A 34 -4.23 -11.40 -5.65
CA LYS A 34 -3.59 -11.86 -6.90
C LYS A 34 -4.01 -11.00 -8.10
N THR A 35 -5.24 -10.49 -8.09
CA THR A 35 -5.78 -9.62 -9.14
C THR A 35 -5.06 -8.27 -9.17
N ASP A 36 -4.80 -7.67 -8.01
CA ASP A 36 -4.05 -6.41 -7.92
C ASP A 36 -2.63 -6.58 -8.45
N TRP A 37 -2.00 -7.72 -8.16
CA TRP A 37 -0.69 -8.07 -8.71
C TRP A 37 -0.70 -8.20 -10.24
N ILE A 38 -1.72 -8.84 -10.81
CA ILE A 38 -1.87 -8.98 -12.26
C ILE A 38 -2.08 -7.59 -12.90
N LEU A 39 -2.90 -6.74 -12.28
CA LEU A 39 -3.15 -5.39 -12.76
C LEU A 39 -1.85 -4.54 -12.78
N ILE A 40 -1.10 -4.56 -11.67
CA ILE A 40 0.18 -3.84 -11.55
C ILE A 40 1.14 -4.31 -12.64
N TRP A 41 1.31 -5.63 -12.79
CA TRP A 41 2.17 -6.18 -13.83
C TRP A 41 1.72 -5.79 -15.24
N GLY A 42 0.41 -5.81 -15.52
CA GLY A 42 -0.14 -5.39 -16.80
C GLY A 42 0.23 -3.95 -17.13
N ILE A 43 0.08 -3.03 -16.18
CA ILE A 43 0.42 -1.60 -16.36
C ILE A 43 1.91 -1.43 -16.61
N VAL A 44 2.76 -2.13 -15.86
CA VAL A 44 4.22 -2.09 -16.03
C VAL A 44 4.63 -2.57 -17.43
N ILE A 45 4.09 -3.70 -17.88
CA ILE A 45 4.39 -4.25 -19.21
C ILE A 45 3.94 -3.30 -20.32
N ILE A 46 2.73 -2.74 -20.22
CA ILE A 46 2.22 -1.77 -21.21
C ILE A 46 3.12 -0.54 -21.25
N SER A 47 3.55 -0.03 -20.09
CA SER A 47 4.43 1.13 -20.01
C SER A 47 5.78 0.87 -20.68
N ILE A 48 6.38 -0.29 -20.43
CA ILE A 48 7.63 -0.70 -21.08
C ILE A 48 7.42 -0.81 -22.60
N PHE A 49 6.32 -1.40 -23.04
CA PHE A 49 6.01 -1.54 -24.45
C PHE A 49 5.85 -0.18 -25.15
N LEU A 50 5.14 0.75 -24.52
CA LEU A 50 4.99 2.13 -25.03
C LEU A 50 6.33 2.84 -25.15
N ILE A 51 7.21 2.72 -24.15
CA ILE A 51 8.56 3.30 -24.18
C ILE A 51 9.35 2.75 -25.39
N ILE A 52 9.27 1.45 -25.63
CA ILE A 52 9.93 0.81 -26.79
C ILE A 52 9.36 1.35 -28.10
N LEU A 53 8.04 1.50 -28.23
CA LEU A 53 7.42 2.04 -29.43
C LEU A 53 7.83 3.51 -29.70
N CYS A 54 7.92 4.33 -28.65
CA CYS A 54 8.47 5.68 -28.74
C CYS A 54 9.92 5.67 -29.22
N MET A 55 10.76 4.76 -28.72
CA MET A 55 12.17 4.66 -29.15
C MET A 55 12.34 4.22 -30.61
N ILE A 56 11.44 3.38 -31.13
CA ILE A 56 11.49 2.91 -32.54
C ILE A 56 10.94 3.99 -33.51
N GLY A 57 10.31 5.06 -32.99
CA GLY A 57 9.72 6.11 -33.82
C GLY A 57 8.42 5.67 -34.51
N VAL A 58 7.74 4.66 -33.96
CA VAL A 58 6.42 4.19 -34.47
C VAL A 58 5.29 5.09 -34.00
N ILE A 59 5.49 5.83 -32.90
CA ILE A 59 4.55 6.79 -32.35
C ILE A 59 5.29 8.14 -32.31
N GLU A 60 4.89 9.06 -33.20
CA GLU A 60 5.31 10.48 -33.19
C GLU A 60 4.40 11.32 -32.27
#